data_AF-M5T830-F1
#
_entry.id   AF-M5T830-F1
#
_cell.length_a   1.000
_cell.length_b   1.000
_cell.length_c   1.000
_cell.angle_alpha   90.00
_cell.angle_beta   90.00
_cell.angle_gamma   90.00
#
_symmetry.space_group_name_H-M   'P 1'
#
loop_
_entity.id
_entity.type
_entity.pdbx_description
1 polymer ?
#
loop_
_entity_poly.entity_id
_entity_poly.type
_entity_poly.pdbx_seq_one_letter_code
_entity_poly.pdbx_strand_id
1 'polypeptide(L)'
;MLEPGSKIDLTYPEKTLVDQLEHCRRRRIRVIKVRDLMAEPLTVAEFLRRPLLNRSRWLITGFDEDIGKPRQFYLGSSVEYRAPQMLKVALYEPESPRPAYAISRPFGPSKRDRMLMAKALASWSLRDIEDMQLGIYADDLAVVGPTKARIILSGD
;
A
#
# COMPACT_ATOMS: atom_id res chain seq x y z
N MET A 1 10.55 11.23 -9.48
CA MET A 1 9.99 9.90 -9.14
C MET A 1 10.88 9.31 -8.05
N LEU A 2 10.37 8.49 -7.12
CA LEU A 2 11.23 7.86 -6.10
C LEU A 2 11.96 6.68 -6.72
N GLU A 3 13.28 6.66 -6.61
CA GLU A 3 14.15 5.69 -7.28
C GLU A 3 15.10 5.00 -6.29
N PRO A 4 15.51 3.74 -6.54
CA PRO A 4 16.57 3.08 -5.79
C PRO A 4 17.81 3.96 -5.62
N GLY A 5 18.42 3.95 -4.44
CA GLY A 5 19.57 4.77 -4.09
C GLY A 5 19.21 6.15 -3.52
N SER A 6 17.99 6.64 -3.76
CA SER A 6 17.53 7.92 -3.22
C SER A 6 17.47 7.91 -1.69
N LYS A 7 17.76 9.05 -1.07
CA LYS A 7 17.49 9.30 0.34
C LYS A 7 16.22 10.11 0.49
N ILE A 8 15.36 9.70 1.41
CA ILE A 8 14.12 10.40 1.71
C ILE A 8 13.92 10.55 3.21
N ASP A 9 13.28 11.65 3.56
CA ASP A 9 12.75 11.88 4.91
C ASP A 9 11.25 11.67 4.87
N LEU A 10 10.74 10.85 5.80
CA LEU A 10 9.31 10.57 5.92
C LEU A 10 8.87 10.68 7.38
N THR A 11 7.74 11.31 7.63
CA THR A 11 7.04 11.25 8.92
C THR A 11 6.10 10.06 8.89
N TYR A 12 6.52 8.97 9.52
CA TYR A 12 5.89 7.66 9.35
C TYR A 12 5.34 7.11 10.66
N PRO A 13 4.16 6.46 10.65
CA PRO A 13 3.58 5.85 11.84
C PRO A 13 4.52 4.86 12.52
N GLU A 14 4.57 4.90 13.84
CA GLU A 14 5.32 3.91 14.63
C GLU A 14 4.68 2.52 14.55
N LYS A 15 3.35 2.49 14.42
CA LYS A 15 2.55 1.31 14.12
C LYS A 15 1.77 1.53 12.82
N THR A 16 1.67 0.49 12.01
CA THR A 16 1.06 0.57 10.67
C THR A 16 -0.23 -0.21 10.58
N LEU A 17 -0.87 -0.52 11.72
CA LEU A 17 -2.21 -1.10 11.71
C LEU A 17 -3.22 -0.01 11.34
N VAL A 18 -4.28 -0.40 10.64
CA VAL A 18 -5.34 0.50 10.14
C VAL A 18 -5.95 1.45 11.19
N ASP A 19 -5.91 1.10 12.47
CA ASP A 19 -6.46 1.84 13.60
C ASP A 19 -5.40 2.45 14.54
N GLN A 20 -4.12 2.44 14.16
CA GLN A 20 -3.01 2.86 15.04
C GLN A 20 -1.98 3.75 14.33
N LEU A 21 -2.45 4.76 13.59
CA LEU A 21 -1.59 5.63 12.76
C LEU A 21 -1.26 6.99 13.40
N GLU A 22 -1.70 7.22 14.64
CA GLU A 22 -1.67 8.55 15.27
C GLU A 22 -0.26 9.01 15.62
N HIS A 23 0.57 8.11 16.16
CA HIS A 23 1.93 8.42 16.55
C HIS A 23 2.88 8.22 15.38
N CYS A 24 3.36 9.33 14.83
CA CYS A 24 4.32 9.34 13.74
C CYS A 24 5.68 9.83 14.22
N ARG A 25 6.73 9.30 13.58
CA ARG A 25 8.12 9.69 13.82
C ARG A 25 8.79 9.97 12.48
N ARG A 26 9.64 11.01 12.44
CA ARG A 26 10.49 11.29 11.28
C ARG A 26 11.52 10.17 11.11
N ARG A 27 11.71 9.72 9.87
CA ARG A 27 12.62 8.65 9.49
C ARG A 27 13.45 9.04 8.28
N ARG A 28 14.74 8.71 8.30
CA ARG A 28 15.66 8.83 7.17
C ARG A 28 15.82 7.48 6.49
N ILE A 29 15.32 7.37 5.26
CA ILE A 29 15.26 6.10 4.53
C ILE A 29 16.14 6.19 3.27
N ARG A 30 17.03 5.22 3.11
CA ARG A 30 17.70 4.97 1.84
C ARG A 30 16.92 3.94 1.04
N VAL A 31 16.34 4.35 -0.08
CA VAL A 31 15.47 3.52 -0.92
C VAL A 31 16.29 2.42 -1.58
N ILE A 32 15.82 1.17 -1.48
CA ILE A 32 16.44 0.00 -2.12
C ILE A 32 15.56 -0.49 -3.27
N LYS A 33 14.25 -0.60 -3.03
CA LYS A 33 13.26 -1.02 -4.03
C LYS A 33 11.99 -0.19 -3.88
N VAL A 34 11.35 0.10 -5.00
CA VAL A 34 10.00 0.66 -5.07
C VAL A 34 9.12 -0.35 -5.80
N ARG A 35 7.93 -0.62 -5.26
CA ARG A 35 6.89 -1.46 -5.86
C ARG A 35 5.63 -0.62 -6.05
N ASP A 36 5.08 -0.66 -7.26
CA ASP A 36 3.76 -0.11 -7.58
C ASP A 36 2.70 -1.20 -7.46
N LEU A 37 1.80 -1.13 -6.47
CA LEU A 37 0.74 -2.13 -6.32
C LEU A 37 -0.32 -2.12 -7.44
N MET A 38 -0.32 -1.11 -8.32
CA MET A 38 -1.14 -1.16 -9.53
C MET A 38 -0.53 -2.05 -10.61
N ALA A 39 0.80 -2.13 -10.68
CA ALA A 39 1.52 -2.92 -11.69
C ALA A 39 1.97 -4.29 -11.16
N GLU A 40 2.34 -4.34 -9.88
CA GLU A 40 2.77 -5.53 -9.15
C GLU A 40 1.82 -5.74 -7.96
N PRO A 41 0.59 -6.24 -8.19
CA PRO A 41 -0.42 -6.41 -7.14
C PRO A 41 0.06 -7.37 -6.04
N LEU A 42 -0.49 -7.23 -4.84
CA LEU A 42 -0.27 -8.18 -3.76
C LEU A 42 -0.94 -9.52 -4.07
N THR A 43 -0.23 -10.59 -3.76
CA THR A 43 -0.81 -11.92 -3.71
C THR A 43 -1.74 -12.06 -2.52
N VAL A 44 -2.66 -13.04 -2.59
CA VAL A 44 -3.52 -13.42 -1.47
C VAL A 44 -2.71 -13.74 -0.21
N ALA A 45 -1.63 -14.50 -0.35
CA ALA A 45 -0.77 -14.89 0.77
C ALA A 45 -0.09 -13.68 1.43
N GLU A 46 0.43 -12.73 0.66
CA GLU A 46 1.03 -11.49 1.18
C GLU A 46 0.03 -10.66 1.99
N PHE A 47 -1.22 -10.59 1.53
CA PHE A 47 -2.28 -9.88 2.24
C PHE A 47 -2.68 -10.61 3.52
N LEU A 48 -3.02 -11.90 3.42
CA LEU A 48 -3.53 -12.71 4.54
C LEU A 48 -2.52 -12.85 5.68
N ARG A 49 -1.21 -12.78 5.39
CA ARG A 49 -0.17 -12.77 6.42
C ARG A 49 -0.31 -11.59 7.40
N ARG A 50 -0.77 -10.43 6.95
CA ARG A 50 -0.98 -9.22 7.78
C ARG A 50 -2.18 -8.40 7.27
N PRO A 51 -3.44 -8.84 7.46
CA PRO A 51 -4.60 -8.21 6.83
C PRO A 51 -4.83 -6.77 7.31
N LEU A 52 -4.51 -6.50 8.58
CA LEU A 52 -4.72 -5.20 9.23
C LEU A 52 -3.61 -4.18 8.94
N LEU A 53 -2.55 -4.58 8.23
CA LEU A 53 -1.53 -3.63 7.80
C LEU A 53 -2.16 -2.62 6.84
N ASN A 54 -1.92 -1.34 7.09
CA ASN A 54 -2.35 -0.29 6.21
C ASN A 54 -1.46 -0.25 4.96
N ARG A 55 -2.10 -0.23 3.79
CA ARG A 55 -1.45 -0.42 2.49
C ARG A 55 -1.93 0.64 1.53
N SER A 56 -1.00 1.11 0.71
CA SER A 56 -1.21 2.10 -0.35
C SER A 56 -0.45 1.65 -1.60
N ARG A 57 -0.67 2.35 -2.72
CA ARG A 57 -0.06 2.04 -4.02
C ARG A 57 1.45 1.81 -3.95
N TRP A 58 2.18 2.74 -3.35
CA TRP A 58 3.64 2.73 -3.37
C TRP A 58 4.21 2.08 -2.12
N LEU A 59 4.83 0.92 -2.30
CA LEU A 59 5.58 0.22 -1.27
C LEU A 59 7.08 0.42 -1.50
N ILE A 60 7.74 1.06 -0.55
CA ILE A 60 9.20 1.18 -0.52
C ILE A 60 9.78 0.09 0.36
N THR A 61 10.81 -0.57 -0.11
CA THR A 61 11.77 -1.27 0.75
C THR A 61 13.02 -0.41 0.82
N GLY A 62 13.47 -0.08 2.04
CA GLY A 62 14.61 0.79 2.25
C GLY A 62 15.33 0.51 3.56
N PHE A 63 16.57 0.99 3.66
CA PHE A 63 17.33 0.96 4.90
C PHE A 63 16.94 2.17 5.76
N ASP A 64 16.39 1.93 6.94
CA ASP A 64 16.02 2.96 7.91
C ASP A 64 17.27 3.35 8.71
N GLU A 65 17.85 4.51 8.37
CA GLU A 65 19.12 4.99 8.92
C GLU A 65 19.04 5.29 10.42
N ASP A 66 17.85 5.55 10.95
CA ASP A 66 17.66 5.88 12.38
C ASP A 66 17.67 4.65 13.28
N ILE A 67 17.42 3.46 12.73
CA ILE A 67 17.41 2.19 13.48
C ILE A 67 18.38 1.15 12.90
N GLY A 68 19.07 1.47 11.81
CA GLY A 68 20.11 0.65 11.21
C GLY A 68 19.63 -0.67 10.57
N LYS A 69 18.42 -0.75 10.02
CA LYS A 69 17.92 -1.99 9.40
C LYS A 69 16.98 -1.80 8.21
N PRO A 70 16.89 -2.79 7.28
CA PRO A 70 15.91 -2.78 6.20
C PRO A 70 14.47 -2.87 6.71
N ARG A 71 13.58 -2.08 6.13
CA ARG A 71 12.13 -2.09 6.41
C ARG A 71 11.32 -1.76 5.16
N GLN A 72 10.03 -2.08 5.25
CA GLN A 72 9.02 -1.74 4.25
C GLN A 72 8.15 -0.58 4.73
N PHE A 73 7.85 0.35 3.82
CA PHE A 73 7.08 1.56 4.05
C PHE A 73 6.05 1.74 2.94
N TYR A 74 4.77 1.78 3.30
CA TYR A 74 3.72 2.17 2.38
C TYR A 74 3.62 3.69 2.38
N LEU A 75 4.00 4.35 1.29
CA LEU A 75 4.10 5.82 1.26
C LEU A 75 2.80 6.52 1.68
N GLY A 76 1.65 5.99 1.28
CA GLY A 76 0.34 6.53 1.66
C GLY A 76 0.03 6.53 3.15
N SER A 77 0.84 5.84 3.97
CA SER A 77 0.77 5.86 5.42
C SER A 77 1.61 6.99 6.04
N SER A 78 2.53 7.61 5.30
CA SER A 78 3.27 8.79 5.75
C SER A 78 2.37 10.04 5.80
N VAL A 79 2.83 11.06 6.52
CA VAL A 79 2.14 12.36 6.54
C VAL A 79 2.26 13.06 5.18
N GLU A 80 3.44 12.98 4.55
CA GLU A 80 3.79 13.73 3.34
C GLU A 80 3.08 13.20 2.08
N TYR A 81 2.87 11.88 2.01
CA TYR A 81 2.30 11.21 0.84
C TYR A 81 0.94 10.59 1.13
N ARG A 82 0.24 11.06 2.16
CA ARG A 82 -1.02 10.49 2.64
C ARG A 82 -2.00 10.32 1.47
N ALA A 83 -2.49 9.09 1.32
CA ALA A 83 -3.35 8.71 0.20
C ALA A 83 -4.58 7.91 0.69
N PRO A 84 -5.62 7.81 -0.14
CA PRO A 84 -6.79 7.00 0.13
C PRO A 84 -6.36 5.54 0.04
N GLN A 85 -6.31 4.83 1.15
CA GLN A 85 -5.74 3.49 1.26
C GLN A 85 -6.76 2.41 0.87
N MET A 86 -7.40 2.62 -0.28
CA MET A 86 -8.42 1.73 -0.84
C MET A 86 -7.75 0.56 -1.56
N LEU A 87 -8.29 -0.65 -1.39
CA LEU A 87 -7.82 -1.84 -2.07
C LEU A 87 -8.95 -2.49 -2.86
N LYS A 88 -8.62 -3.10 -4.00
CA LYS A 88 -9.54 -3.92 -4.80
C LYS A 88 -8.95 -5.30 -5.04
N VAL A 89 -9.84 -6.25 -5.34
CA VAL A 89 -9.49 -7.60 -5.77
C VAL A 89 -9.83 -7.74 -7.25
N ALA A 90 -8.91 -8.32 -8.00
CA ALA A 90 -9.09 -8.63 -9.41
C ALA A 90 -8.52 -10.01 -9.75
N LEU A 91 -8.95 -10.52 -10.91
CA LEU A 91 -8.37 -11.67 -11.57
C LEU A 91 -7.32 -11.20 -12.58
N TYR A 92 -6.19 -11.90 -12.58
CA TYR A 92 -5.06 -11.68 -13.47
C TYR A 92 -4.82 -12.96 -14.25
N GLU A 93 -4.54 -12.82 -15.54
CA GLU A 93 -3.94 -13.92 -16.30
C GLU A 93 -2.51 -14.17 -15.79
N PRO A 94 -1.97 -15.39 -15.94
CA PRO A 94 -0.59 -15.68 -15.60
C PRO A 94 0.37 -14.65 -16.22
N GLU A 95 1.29 -14.13 -15.42
CA GLU A 95 2.32 -13.16 -15.83
C GLU A 95 1.80 -11.78 -16.31
N SER A 96 0.48 -11.58 -16.36
CA SER A 96 -0.09 -10.29 -16.74
C SER A 96 0.00 -9.28 -15.59
N PRO A 97 0.57 -8.08 -15.82
CA PRO A 97 0.61 -7.03 -14.81
C PRO A 97 -0.72 -6.27 -14.71
N ARG A 98 -1.71 -6.60 -15.54
CA ARG A 98 -3.00 -5.90 -15.61
C ARG A 98 -4.15 -6.82 -15.21
N PRO A 99 -5.14 -6.32 -14.46
CA PRO A 99 -6.30 -7.11 -14.12
C PRO A 99 -7.13 -7.37 -15.38
N ALA A 100 -7.50 -8.63 -15.61
CA ALA A 100 -8.49 -9.00 -16.61
C ALA A 100 -9.90 -8.60 -16.15
N TYR A 101 -10.20 -8.84 -14.87
CA TYR A 101 -11.51 -8.54 -14.28
C TYR A 101 -11.37 -7.99 -12.85
N ALA A 102 -11.96 -6.84 -12.56
CA ALA A 102 -12.17 -6.40 -11.19
C ALA A 102 -13.40 -7.12 -10.60
N ILE A 103 -13.19 -7.92 -9.55
CA ILE A 103 -14.23 -8.80 -8.99
C ILE A 103 -14.76 -8.33 -7.63
N SER A 104 -14.30 -7.17 -7.15
CA SER A 104 -14.76 -6.58 -5.90
C SER A 104 -15.05 -5.09 -6.03
N ARG A 105 -15.95 -4.61 -5.17
CA ARG A 105 -15.98 -3.19 -4.81
C ARG A 105 -14.66 -2.78 -4.12
N PRO A 106 -14.36 -1.47 -4.00
CA PRO A 106 -13.28 -1.00 -3.15
C PRO A 106 -13.49 -1.40 -1.68
N PHE A 107 -12.42 -1.85 -1.03
CA PHE A 107 -12.32 -2.07 0.41
C PHE A 107 -11.56 -0.92 1.07
N GLY A 108 -12.20 -0.27 2.03
CA GLY A 108 -11.65 0.86 2.76
C GLY A 108 -10.50 0.48 3.70
N PRO A 109 -9.80 1.49 4.26
CA PRO A 109 -8.75 1.30 5.25
C PRO A 109 -9.31 1.07 6.67
N SER A 110 -10.54 0.57 6.81
CA SER A 110 -11.11 0.26 8.13
C SER A 110 -10.77 -1.18 8.55
N LYS A 111 -10.66 -1.43 9.86
CA LYS A 111 -10.50 -2.79 10.39
C LYS A 111 -11.60 -3.73 9.89
N ARG A 112 -12.85 -3.25 9.85
CA ARG A 112 -13.99 -4.00 9.33
C ARG A 112 -13.79 -4.39 7.87
N ASP A 113 -13.44 -3.44 7.00
CA ASP A 113 -13.23 -3.73 5.58
C ASP A 113 -12.05 -4.68 5.35
N ARG A 114 -10.94 -4.52 6.08
CA ARG A 114 -9.80 -5.45 5.98
C ARG A 114 -10.16 -6.87 6.37
N MET A 115 -10.97 -7.05 7.42
CA MET A 115 -11.45 -8.37 7.83
C MET A 115 -12.46 -8.96 6.85
N LEU A 116 -13.37 -8.14 6.31
CA LEU A 116 -14.30 -8.57 5.27
C LEU A 116 -13.55 -9.02 4.01
N MET A 117 -12.54 -8.26 3.60
CA MET A 117 -11.67 -8.61 2.47
C MET A 117 -10.91 -9.92 2.74
N ALA A 118 -10.32 -10.10 3.92
CA ALA A 118 -9.63 -11.34 4.27
C ALA A 118 -10.55 -12.56 4.21
N LYS A 119 -11.79 -12.43 4.71
CA LYS A 119 -12.81 -13.50 4.65
C LYS A 119 -13.21 -13.81 3.21
N ALA A 120 -13.40 -12.77 2.39
CA ALA A 120 -13.73 -12.94 0.98
C ALA A 120 -12.61 -13.67 0.23
N LEU A 121 -11.36 -13.23 0.41
CA LEU A 121 -10.18 -13.83 -0.21
C LEU A 121 -9.98 -15.29 0.20
N ALA A 122 -10.16 -15.62 1.48
CA ALA A 122 -10.07 -17.01 1.95
C ALA A 122 -11.16 -17.91 1.36
N SER A 123 -12.33 -17.36 1.06
CA SER A 123 -13.40 -18.10 0.38
C SER A 123 -13.14 -18.23 -1.13
N TRP A 124 -12.64 -17.17 -1.77
CA TRP A 124 -12.41 -17.14 -3.22
C TRP A 124 -11.18 -17.94 -3.62
N SER A 125 -10.14 -18.00 -2.78
CA SER A 125 -8.94 -18.79 -3.05
C SER A 125 -9.17 -20.31 -3.07
N LEU A 126 -10.33 -20.77 -2.60
CA LEU A 126 -10.74 -22.17 -2.65
C LEU A 126 -11.55 -22.51 -3.90
N ARG A 127 -11.90 -21.51 -4.72
CA ARG A 127 -12.67 -21.72 -5.94
C ARG A 127 -11.71 -22.02 -7.08
N ASP A 128 -12.10 -22.94 -7.93
CA ASP A 128 -11.49 -23.10 -9.24
C ASP A 128 -11.80 -21.85 -10.09
N ILE A 129 -10.75 -21.17 -10.54
CA ILE A 129 -10.82 -19.95 -11.35
C ILE A 129 -10.01 -20.13 -12.64
N GLU A 130 -9.99 -21.36 -13.16
CA GLU A 130 -9.21 -21.75 -14.34
C GLU A 130 -7.73 -21.39 -14.13
N ASP A 131 -7.08 -20.84 -15.15
CA ASP A 131 -5.66 -20.44 -15.10
C ASP A 131 -5.45 -19.03 -14.49
N MET A 132 -6.50 -18.39 -13.96
CA MET A 132 -6.39 -17.04 -13.42
C MET A 132 -5.90 -16.99 -11.97
N GLN A 133 -5.36 -15.84 -11.58
CA GLN A 133 -4.85 -15.60 -10.23
C GLN A 133 -5.55 -14.40 -9.57
N LEU A 134 -5.84 -14.53 -8.28
CA LEU A 134 -6.33 -13.43 -7.46
C LEU A 134 -5.19 -12.47 -7.11
N GLY A 135 -5.36 -11.21 -7.49
CA GLY A 135 -4.45 -10.11 -7.15
C GLY A 135 -5.16 -8.98 -6.42
N ILE A 136 -4.42 -8.32 -5.53
CA ILE A 136 -4.91 -7.22 -4.71
C ILE A 136 -4.13 -5.96 -5.07
N TYR A 137 -4.80 -4.95 -5.60
CA TYR A 137 -4.18 -3.70 -6.05
C TYR A 137 -4.75 -2.50 -5.31
N ALA A 138 -4.02 -1.39 -5.33
CA ALA A 138 -4.47 -0.12 -4.77
C ALA A 138 -5.48 0.55 -5.69
N ASP A 139 -6.58 1.06 -5.15
CA ASP A 139 -7.60 1.75 -5.95
C ASP A 139 -7.39 3.27 -5.88
N ASP A 140 -6.53 3.77 -6.78
CA ASP A 140 -6.12 5.19 -6.78
C ASP A 140 -7.19 6.13 -7.36
N LEU A 141 -8.29 5.59 -7.90
CA LEU A 141 -9.38 6.36 -8.49
C LEU A 141 -10.31 6.98 -7.45
N ALA A 142 -10.12 6.69 -6.16
CA ALA A 142 -10.78 7.42 -5.09
C ALA A 142 -10.21 8.84 -5.00
N VAL A 143 -10.83 9.79 -5.69
CA VAL A 143 -10.52 11.22 -5.58
C VAL A 143 -10.66 11.64 -4.13
N VAL A 144 -9.54 11.83 -3.43
CA VAL A 144 -9.51 12.60 -2.19
C VAL A 144 -9.09 14.00 -2.56
N GLY A 145 -10.00 14.95 -2.32
CA GLY A 145 -9.80 16.37 -2.63
C GLY A 145 -8.50 16.90 -2.02
N PRO A 146 -7.92 17.95 -2.63
CA PRO A 146 -6.61 18.45 -2.26
C PRO A 146 -6.59 18.88 -0.78
N THR A 147 -5.82 18.15 0.03
CA THR A 147 -5.43 18.64 1.36
C THR A 147 -4.30 19.62 1.11
N LYS A 148 -4.55 20.91 1.40
CA LYS A 148 -3.62 22.03 1.19
C LYS A 148 -2.27 21.75 1.86
N ALA A 149 -1.31 21.24 1.11
CA ALA A 149 0.10 21.37 1.46
C ALA A 149 0.47 22.84 1.25
N ARG A 150 0.61 23.60 2.35
CA ARG A 150 1.27 24.90 2.30
C ARG A 150 2.72 24.65 1.90
N ILE A 151 3.03 24.91 0.63
CA ILE A 151 4.41 25.13 0.21
C ILE A 151 4.81 26.47 0.83
N ILE A 152 5.58 26.43 1.92
CA ILE A 152 6.32 27.60 2.38
C ILE A 152 7.55 27.66 1.47
N LEU A 153 7.49 28.50 0.46
CA LEU A 153 8.69 28.94 -0.24
C LEU A 153 9.34 30.01 0.64
N SER A 154 10.48 29.66 1.22
CA SER A 154 11.41 30.60 1.84
C SER A 154 12.54 30.90 0.86
N GLY A 155 12.80 32.20 0.66
CA GLY A 155 13.93 32.78 -0.10
C GLY A 155 13.49 33.35 -1.46
N ASP A 156 13.68 34.61 -1.80
CA ASP A 156 14.44 35.74 -1.20
C ASP A 156 13.71 37.06 -1.46
#